data_AF-A0A843EXF3-F1
#
_entry.id   AF-A0A843EXF3-F1
#
_cell.length_a   1.000
_cell.length_b   1.000
_cell.length_c   1.000
_cell.angle_alpha   90.00
_cell.angle_beta   90.00
_cell.angle_gamma   90.00
#
_symmetry.space_group_name_H-M   'P 1'
#
loop_
_entity.id
_entity.type
_entity.pdbx_description
1 polymer ?
#
loop_
_entity_poly.entity_id
_entity_poly.type
_entity_poly.pdbx_seq_one_letter_code
_entity_poly.pdbx_strand_id
1 'polypeptide(L)'
;MPVKKLLNECRKEYYENNYSEVMNICDEILKHDFNNQRAIGYKARCLYFLKKCEEALTLLDNAIILYPNNDYFLSIKADVLMYKEEYDKAMECFEKILEMEISDEDDLNFIKREYGTCLRLRIDQLLEKEKYVDAWKCYNRMLEVESDDLEHPVMIDRFKKYVKKYTSRVKHRQYYVRISSNEAKLKLIKFLKENGFKSNVDSGLLFLIDVVDKTYNSISVDKVGDRDIISESKFYDKVNYYPRGQIVHRQLHDEDGNLVYEGYTLNYSPYGFGKAYFANGDLYREGIFDIKGIVQGKEYYPSGQLRFEGQWCLTRGYGPNAPCDGKAYGENGELIYSGKFEIKRGGVGWPMIQKPKGFPLEQKQRPKIDYY
;
A
#
# COMPACT_ATOMS: atom_id res chain seq x y z
N MET A 1 -45.30 -28.90 -13.50
CA MET A 1 -44.86 -30.31 -13.41
C MET A 1 -43.63 -30.65 -14.28
N PRO A 2 -43.46 -30.18 -15.54
CA PRO A 2 -42.29 -30.55 -16.36
C PRO A 2 -40.97 -29.98 -15.83
N VAL A 3 -40.92 -28.68 -15.49
CA VAL A 3 -39.68 -28.01 -15.04
C VAL A 3 -39.08 -28.63 -13.77
N LYS A 4 -39.89 -29.02 -12.78
CA LYS A 4 -39.39 -29.65 -11.54
C LYS A 4 -38.73 -31.02 -11.81
N LYS A 5 -39.29 -31.79 -12.74
CA LYS A 5 -38.72 -33.09 -13.15
C LYS A 5 -37.39 -32.87 -13.89
N LEU A 6 -37.38 -31.94 -14.85
CA LEU A 6 -36.17 -31.57 -15.59
C LEU A 6 -35.08 -31.02 -14.66
N LEU A 7 -35.41 -30.23 -13.64
CA LEU A 7 -34.43 -29.75 -12.66
C LEU A 7 -33.82 -30.89 -11.82
N ASN A 8 -34.59 -31.92 -11.48
CA ASN A 8 -34.06 -33.08 -10.76
C ASN A 8 -33.12 -33.91 -11.66
N GLU A 9 -33.49 -34.08 -12.93
CA GLU A 9 -32.66 -34.74 -13.94
C GLU A 9 -31.38 -33.95 -14.21
N CYS A 10 -31.49 -32.64 -14.42
CA CYS A 10 -30.37 -31.71 -14.55
C CYS A 10 -29.39 -31.84 -13.37
N ARG A 11 -29.90 -31.88 -12.13
CA ARG A 11 -29.07 -32.06 -10.94
C ARG A 11 -28.37 -33.42 -10.92
N LYS A 12 -29.06 -34.49 -11.32
CA LYS A 12 -28.49 -35.84 -11.40
C LYS A 12 -27.33 -35.87 -12.40
N GLU A 13 -27.57 -35.42 -13.63
CA GLU A 13 -26.57 -35.41 -14.70
C GLU A 13 -25.38 -34.49 -14.37
N TYR A 14 -25.63 -33.40 -13.64
CA TYR A 14 -24.59 -32.52 -13.14
C TYR A 14 -23.65 -33.23 -12.16
N TYR A 15 -24.17 -34.05 -11.24
CA TYR A 15 -23.33 -34.85 -10.34
C TYR A 15 -22.59 -36.00 -11.06
N GLU A 16 -23.10 -36.47 -12.18
CA GLU A 16 -22.42 -37.45 -13.05
C GLU A 16 -21.35 -36.79 -13.95
N ASN A 17 -21.18 -35.45 -13.89
CA ASN A 17 -20.31 -34.64 -14.74
C ASN A 17 -20.67 -34.70 -16.24
N ASN A 18 -21.92 -35.04 -16.57
CA ASN A 18 -22.42 -35.07 -17.95
C ASN A 18 -22.78 -33.66 -18.44
N TYR A 19 -21.80 -32.76 -18.46
CA TYR A 19 -22.02 -31.31 -18.67
C TYR A 19 -22.75 -30.98 -19.98
N SER A 20 -22.50 -31.72 -21.05
CA SER A 20 -23.22 -31.53 -22.32
C SER A 20 -24.71 -31.83 -22.19
N GLU A 21 -25.08 -32.85 -21.41
CA GLU A 21 -26.49 -33.20 -21.19
C GLU A 21 -27.16 -32.22 -20.22
N VAL A 22 -26.43 -31.75 -19.20
CA VAL A 22 -26.89 -30.67 -18.33
C VAL A 22 -27.22 -29.42 -19.13
N MET A 23 -26.39 -29.06 -20.12
CA MET A 23 -26.65 -27.92 -21.02
C MET A 23 -27.95 -28.12 -21.80
N ASN A 24 -28.19 -29.30 -22.38
CA ASN A 24 -29.41 -29.62 -23.11
C ASN A 24 -30.65 -29.49 -22.21
N ILE A 25 -30.60 -30.07 -21.01
CA ILE A 25 -31.70 -30.03 -20.05
C ILE A 25 -31.95 -28.58 -19.59
N CYS A 26 -30.89 -27.80 -19.33
CA CYS A 26 -31.01 -26.39 -19.00
C CYS A 26 -31.69 -25.60 -20.14
N ASP A 27 -31.32 -25.85 -21.39
CA ASP A 27 -31.93 -25.18 -22.56
C ASP A 27 -33.41 -25.53 -22.69
N GLU A 28 -33.80 -26.79 -22.45
CA GLU A 28 -35.21 -27.18 -22.39
C GLU A 28 -35.97 -26.50 -21.25
N ILE A 29 -35.38 -26.39 -20.06
CA ILE A 29 -35.99 -25.65 -18.95
C ILE A 29 -36.19 -24.18 -19.33
N LEU A 30 -35.17 -23.54 -19.91
CA LEU A 30 -35.20 -22.13 -20.26
C LEU A 30 -36.16 -21.81 -21.42
N LYS A 31 -36.51 -22.78 -22.28
CA LYS A 31 -37.61 -22.63 -23.25
C LYS A 31 -38.98 -22.49 -22.57
N HIS A 32 -39.18 -23.14 -21.44
CA HIS A 32 -40.44 -23.13 -20.68
C HIS A 32 -40.49 -22.05 -19.60
N ASP A 33 -39.35 -21.75 -18.99
CA ASP A 33 -39.16 -20.79 -17.92
C ASP A 33 -37.81 -20.08 -18.12
N PHE A 34 -37.82 -19.05 -18.97
CA PHE A 34 -36.61 -18.35 -19.43
C PHE A 34 -35.80 -17.68 -18.31
N ASN A 35 -36.42 -17.47 -17.15
CA ASN A 35 -35.82 -16.83 -15.98
C ASN A 35 -35.55 -17.84 -14.84
N ASN A 36 -35.55 -19.15 -15.14
CA ASN A 36 -35.31 -20.16 -14.13
C ASN A 36 -33.88 -20.07 -13.58
N GLN A 37 -33.75 -19.51 -12.36
CA GLN A 37 -32.43 -19.20 -11.78
C GLN A 37 -31.54 -20.43 -11.63
N ARG A 38 -32.12 -21.59 -11.28
CA ARG A 38 -31.35 -22.84 -11.13
C ARG A 38 -30.80 -23.33 -12.47
N ALA A 39 -31.60 -23.30 -13.53
CA ALA A 39 -31.14 -23.69 -14.87
C ALA A 39 -30.06 -22.74 -15.39
N ILE A 40 -30.21 -21.43 -15.18
CA ILE A 40 -29.19 -20.43 -15.54
C ILE A 40 -27.87 -20.74 -14.81
N GLY A 41 -27.93 -20.99 -13.51
CA GLY A 41 -26.73 -21.28 -12.71
C GLY A 41 -26.04 -22.59 -13.10
N TYR A 42 -26.79 -23.68 -13.30
CA TYR A 42 -26.23 -24.93 -13.81
C TYR A 42 -25.58 -24.75 -15.19
N LYS A 43 -26.26 -24.03 -16.10
CA LYS A 43 -25.73 -23.72 -17.43
C LYS A 43 -24.44 -22.92 -17.36
N ALA A 44 -24.38 -21.86 -16.54
CA ALA A 44 -23.18 -21.06 -16.34
C ALA A 44 -22.02 -21.89 -15.78
N ARG A 45 -22.29 -22.76 -14.79
CA ARG A 45 -21.28 -23.65 -14.20
C ARG A 45 -20.75 -24.67 -15.21
N CYS A 46 -21.62 -25.22 -16.07
CA CYS A 46 -21.20 -26.13 -17.14
C CYS A 46 -20.36 -25.42 -18.19
N LEU A 47 -20.75 -24.20 -18.60
CA LEU A 47 -19.95 -23.37 -19.51
C LEU A 47 -18.54 -23.13 -18.92
N TYR A 48 -18.44 -22.85 -17.62
CA TYR A 48 -17.17 -22.74 -16.92
C TYR A 48 -16.34 -24.03 -17.00
N PHE A 49 -16.91 -25.19 -16.64
CA PHE A 49 -16.19 -26.48 -16.71
C PHE A 49 -15.78 -26.88 -18.13
N LEU A 50 -16.53 -26.44 -19.14
CA LEU A 50 -16.21 -26.59 -20.56
C LEU A 50 -15.23 -25.52 -21.06
N LYS A 51 -14.68 -24.67 -20.18
CA LYS A 51 -13.75 -23.57 -20.47
C LYS A 51 -14.31 -22.48 -21.38
N LYS A 52 -15.63 -22.40 -21.53
CA LYS A 52 -16.35 -21.38 -22.29
C LYS A 52 -16.62 -20.14 -21.42
N CYS A 53 -15.55 -19.52 -20.93
CA CYS A 53 -15.63 -18.50 -19.89
C CYS A 53 -16.38 -17.24 -20.33
N GLU A 54 -16.21 -16.76 -21.56
CA GLU A 54 -16.91 -15.56 -22.05
C GLU A 54 -18.42 -15.77 -22.18
N GLU A 55 -18.85 -16.96 -22.64
CA GLU A 55 -20.26 -17.33 -22.69
C GLU A 55 -20.85 -17.41 -21.28
N ALA A 56 -20.11 -17.98 -20.32
CA ALA A 56 -20.51 -18.03 -18.92
C ALA A 56 -20.67 -16.63 -18.32
N LEU A 57 -19.68 -15.74 -18.50
CA LEU A 57 -19.72 -14.36 -18.00
C LEU A 57 -20.88 -13.58 -18.61
N THR A 58 -21.10 -13.69 -19.93
CA THR A 58 -22.23 -13.02 -20.60
C THR A 58 -23.57 -13.48 -20.04
N LEU A 59 -23.72 -14.80 -19.83
CA LEU A 59 -24.94 -15.37 -19.23
C LEU A 59 -25.15 -14.87 -17.79
N LEU A 60 -24.08 -14.84 -16.99
CA LEU A 60 -24.12 -14.39 -15.59
C LEU A 60 -24.37 -12.88 -15.48
N ASP A 61 -23.76 -12.06 -16.33
CA ASP A 61 -23.97 -10.61 -16.34
C ASP A 61 -25.44 -10.26 -16.63
N ASN A 62 -26.03 -10.92 -17.62
CA ASN A 62 -27.46 -10.78 -17.92
C ASN A 62 -28.34 -11.24 -16.74
N ALA A 63 -27.97 -12.36 -16.10
CA ALA A 63 -28.72 -12.88 -14.96
C ALA A 63 -28.62 -11.98 -13.72
N ILE A 64 -27.45 -11.40 -13.45
CA ILE A 64 -27.19 -10.50 -12.32
C ILE A 64 -27.93 -9.16 -12.49
N ILE A 65 -28.15 -8.69 -13.73
CA ILE A 65 -29.00 -7.50 -13.97
C ILE A 65 -30.42 -7.75 -13.47
N LEU A 66 -30.98 -8.95 -13.70
CA LEU A 66 -32.32 -9.32 -13.26
C LEU A 66 -32.38 -9.72 -11.78
N TYR A 67 -31.31 -10.31 -11.27
CA TYR A 67 -31.20 -10.85 -9.91
C TYR A 67 -29.91 -10.36 -9.23
N PRO A 68 -29.84 -9.07 -8.86
CA PRO A 68 -28.60 -8.43 -8.40
C PRO A 68 -28.07 -8.96 -7.07
N ASN A 69 -28.93 -9.60 -6.27
CA ASN A 69 -28.61 -10.15 -4.95
C ASN A 69 -28.66 -11.69 -4.95
N ASN A 70 -28.40 -12.32 -6.09
CA ASN A 70 -28.27 -13.77 -6.17
C ASN A 70 -26.79 -14.15 -5.93
N ASP A 71 -26.49 -14.60 -4.72
CA ASP A 71 -25.18 -15.05 -4.26
C ASP A 71 -24.61 -16.20 -5.11
N TYR A 72 -25.46 -17.11 -5.55
CA TYR A 72 -25.06 -18.22 -6.43
C TYR A 72 -24.50 -17.73 -7.77
N PHE A 73 -25.13 -16.74 -8.41
CA PHE A 73 -24.62 -16.15 -9.65
C PHE A 73 -23.32 -15.37 -9.43
N LEU A 74 -23.23 -14.60 -8.36
CA LEU A 74 -22.01 -13.88 -8.01
C LEU A 74 -20.85 -14.85 -7.73
N SER A 75 -21.11 -15.97 -7.08
CA SER A 75 -20.10 -17.00 -6.78
C SER A 75 -19.58 -17.67 -8.03
N ILE A 76 -20.48 -18.08 -8.95
CA ILE A 76 -20.05 -18.65 -10.24
C ILE A 76 -19.25 -17.61 -11.05
N LYS A 77 -19.66 -16.34 -11.03
CA LYS A 77 -18.95 -15.28 -11.72
C LYS A 77 -17.54 -15.08 -11.13
N ALA A 78 -17.41 -15.10 -9.80
CA ALA A 78 -16.13 -15.01 -9.13
C ALA A 78 -15.18 -16.15 -9.53
N ASP A 79 -15.68 -17.40 -9.58
CA ASP A 79 -14.90 -18.56 -10.02
C ASP A 79 -14.38 -18.41 -11.46
N VAL A 80 -15.24 -17.96 -12.37
CA VAL A 80 -14.85 -17.74 -13.78
C VAL A 80 -13.82 -16.61 -13.89
N LEU A 81 -13.96 -15.53 -13.11
CA LEU A 81 -13.01 -14.42 -13.08
C LEU A 81 -11.65 -14.82 -12.46
N MET A 82 -11.66 -15.65 -11.42
CA MET A 82 -10.44 -16.23 -10.84
C MET A 82 -9.71 -17.10 -11.87
N TYR A 83 -10.43 -17.93 -12.63
CA TYR A 83 -9.83 -18.73 -13.71
C TYR A 83 -9.18 -17.87 -14.81
N LYS A 84 -9.74 -16.67 -15.05
CA LYS A 84 -9.18 -15.68 -15.97
C LYS A 84 -8.09 -14.78 -15.35
N GLU A 85 -7.70 -15.02 -14.10
CA GLU A 85 -6.79 -14.19 -13.31
C GLU A 85 -7.25 -12.73 -13.14
N GLU A 86 -8.53 -12.44 -13.32
CA GLU A 86 -9.16 -11.14 -13.11
C GLU A 86 -9.54 -10.95 -11.62
N TYR A 87 -8.56 -11.15 -10.74
CA TYR A 87 -8.79 -11.27 -9.30
C TYR A 87 -9.50 -10.07 -8.67
N ASP A 88 -9.17 -8.83 -9.06
CA ASP A 88 -9.80 -7.64 -8.47
C ASP A 88 -11.34 -7.66 -8.67
N LYS A 89 -11.82 -8.10 -9.85
CA LYS A 89 -13.26 -8.24 -10.15
C LYS A 89 -13.90 -9.44 -9.44
N ALA A 90 -13.14 -10.52 -9.25
CA ALA A 90 -13.61 -11.67 -8.48
C ALA A 90 -13.82 -11.28 -7.00
N MET A 91 -12.87 -10.52 -6.43
CA MET A 91 -12.98 -9.98 -5.07
C MET A 91 -14.23 -9.10 -4.93
N GLU A 92 -14.52 -8.22 -5.90
CA GLU A 92 -15.76 -7.41 -5.90
C GLU A 92 -17.04 -8.27 -5.82
N CYS A 93 -17.06 -9.43 -6.50
CA CYS A 93 -18.19 -10.35 -6.43
C CYS A 93 -18.34 -10.94 -5.03
N PHE A 94 -17.24 -11.37 -4.39
CA PHE A 94 -17.25 -11.90 -3.03
C PHE A 94 -17.64 -10.85 -1.99
N GLU A 95 -17.11 -9.63 -2.11
CA GLU A 95 -17.48 -8.53 -1.21
C GLU A 95 -18.97 -8.24 -1.28
N LYS A 96 -19.53 -8.21 -2.49
CA LYS A 96 -20.96 -8.04 -2.68
C LYS A 96 -21.79 -9.17 -2.05
N ILE A 97 -21.30 -10.41 -2.08
CA ILE A 97 -21.95 -11.55 -1.40
C ILE A 97 -21.90 -11.37 0.12
N LEU A 98 -20.75 -10.94 0.67
CA LEU A 98 -20.58 -10.72 2.11
C LEU A 98 -21.38 -9.54 2.66
N GLU A 99 -21.80 -8.60 1.80
CA GLU A 99 -22.75 -7.54 2.15
C GLU A 99 -24.21 -8.04 2.26
N MET A 100 -24.50 -9.27 1.79
CA MET A 100 -25.83 -9.88 1.86
C MET A 100 -26.07 -10.57 3.20
N GLU A 101 -27.34 -10.71 3.59
CA GLU A 101 -27.74 -11.49 4.76
C GLU A 101 -27.70 -12.99 4.42
N ILE A 102 -26.58 -13.65 4.73
CA ILE A 102 -26.41 -15.10 4.58
C ILE A 102 -26.82 -15.76 5.90
N SER A 103 -27.99 -16.41 5.90
CA SER A 103 -28.57 -17.00 7.12
C SER A 103 -27.92 -18.31 7.54
N ASP A 104 -27.33 -19.03 6.58
CA ASP A 104 -26.73 -20.34 6.80
C ASP A 104 -25.21 -20.18 7.03
N GLU A 105 -24.75 -20.67 8.19
CA GLU A 105 -23.36 -20.51 8.61
C GLU A 105 -22.40 -21.34 7.73
N ASP A 106 -22.84 -22.50 7.24
CA ASP A 106 -22.03 -23.34 6.35
C ASP A 106 -21.85 -22.68 4.97
N ASP A 107 -22.93 -22.08 4.43
CA ASP A 107 -22.86 -21.31 3.19
C ASP A 107 -21.94 -20.08 3.35
N LEU A 108 -22.05 -19.34 4.46
CA LEU A 108 -21.17 -18.20 4.74
C LEU A 108 -19.70 -18.62 4.85
N ASN A 109 -19.42 -19.75 5.53
CA ASN A 109 -18.08 -20.28 5.66
C ASN A 109 -17.52 -20.78 4.32
N PHE A 110 -18.36 -21.38 3.49
CA PHE A 110 -17.99 -21.75 2.11
C PHE A 110 -17.57 -20.51 1.31
N ILE A 111 -18.38 -19.45 1.31
CA ILE A 111 -18.05 -18.19 0.59
C ILE A 111 -16.75 -17.58 1.10
N LYS A 112 -16.54 -17.53 2.43
CA LYS A 112 -15.30 -17.01 3.02
C LYS A 112 -14.07 -17.76 2.52
N ARG A 113 -14.15 -19.10 2.43
CA ARG A 113 -13.06 -19.96 1.93
C ARG A 113 -12.75 -19.73 0.45
N GLU A 114 -13.78 -19.58 -0.37
CA GLU A 114 -13.60 -19.27 -1.80
C GLU A 114 -12.98 -17.87 -1.96
N TYR A 115 -13.42 -16.90 -1.14
CA TYR A 115 -12.85 -15.56 -1.15
C TYR A 115 -11.39 -15.53 -0.70
N GLY A 116 -11.03 -16.23 0.37
CA GLY A 116 -9.62 -16.33 0.78
C GLY A 116 -8.74 -17.03 -0.24
N THR A 117 -9.28 -18.01 -0.98
CA THR A 117 -8.60 -18.58 -2.15
C THR A 117 -8.32 -17.52 -3.22
N CYS A 118 -9.30 -16.66 -3.54
CA CYS A 118 -9.11 -15.54 -4.46
C CYS A 118 -8.02 -14.58 -3.97
N LEU A 119 -8.06 -14.21 -2.69
CA LEU A 119 -7.08 -13.32 -2.07
C LEU A 119 -5.68 -13.90 -2.11
N ARG A 120 -5.52 -15.20 -1.87
CA ARG A 120 -4.23 -15.91 -1.99
C ARG A 120 -3.66 -15.84 -3.40
N LEU A 121 -4.46 -16.15 -4.42
CA LEU A 121 -4.01 -16.08 -5.81
C LEU A 121 -3.62 -14.65 -6.21
N ARG A 122 -4.37 -13.66 -5.72
CA ARG A 122 -4.03 -12.24 -5.91
C ARG A 122 -2.72 -11.84 -5.23
N ILE A 123 -2.48 -12.33 -4.00
CA ILE A 123 -1.22 -12.11 -3.28
C ILE A 123 -0.05 -12.63 -4.12
N ASP A 124 -0.13 -13.87 -4.60
CA ASP A 124 0.95 -14.48 -5.40
C ASP A 124 1.23 -13.64 -6.67
N GLN A 125 0.18 -13.25 -7.41
CA GLN A 125 0.31 -12.40 -8.60
C GLN A 125 0.93 -11.02 -8.29
N LEU A 126 0.58 -10.41 -7.15
CA LEU A 126 1.14 -9.13 -6.73
C LEU A 126 2.60 -9.25 -6.29
N LEU A 127 2.96 -10.37 -5.66
CA LEU A 127 4.34 -10.64 -5.27
C LEU A 127 5.26 -10.84 -6.48
N GLU A 128 4.80 -11.53 -7.52
CA GLU A 128 5.53 -11.65 -8.81
C GLU A 128 5.78 -10.28 -9.46
N LYS A 129 4.83 -9.36 -9.33
CA LYS A 129 4.91 -7.98 -9.84
C LYS A 129 5.59 -7.00 -8.88
N GLU A 130 6.16 -7.49 -7.78
CA GLU A 130 6.78 -6.68 -6.72
C GLU A 130 5.86 -5.62 -6.08
N LYS A 131 4.53 -5.79 -6.14
CA LYS A 131 3.52 -4.90 -5.55
C LYS A 131 3.20 -5.27 -4.10
N TYR A 132 4.19 -5.11 -3.22
CA TYR A 132 4.15 -5.63 -1.85
C TYR A 132 3.07 -5.01 -0.94
N VAL A 133 2.78 -3.71 -1.09
CA VAL A 133 1.76 -3.03 -0.26
C VAL A 133 0.37 -3.58 -0.56
N ASP A 134 0.07 -3.80 -1.84
CA ASP A 134 -1.23 -4.33 -2.26
C ASP A 134 -1.35 -5.81 -1.88
N ALA A 135 -0.27 -6.59 -1.98
CA ALA A 135 -0.24 -7.98 -1.48
C ALA A 135 -0.53 -8.05 0.02
N TRP A 136 -0.01 -7.12 0.81
CA TRP A 136 -0.33 -7.05 2.24
C TRP A 136 -1.78 -6.65 2.53
N LYS A 137 -2.38 -5.78 1.71
CA LYS A 137 -3.82 -5.46 1.84
C LYS A 137 -4.66 -6.71 1.63
N CYS A 138 -4.39 -7.48 0.56
CA CYS A 138 -5.08 -8.74 0.28
C CYS A 138 -4.89 -9.76 1.42
N TYR A 139 -3.67 -9.87 1.96
CA TYR A 139 -3.39 -10.75 3.10
C TYR A 139 -4.16 -10.37 4.36
N ASN A 140 -4.23 -9.07 4.69
CA ASN A 140 -5.05 -8.63 5.82
C ASN A 140 -6.53 -8.90 5.58
N ARG A 141 -7.01 -8.67 4.36
CA ARG A 141 -8.40 -8.95 4.02
C ARG A 141 -8.72 -10.44 4.18
N MET A 142 -7.77 -11.31 3.84
CA MET A 142 -7.91 -12.76 4.01
C MET A 142 -8.05 -13.12 5.48
N LEU A 143 -7.25 -12.51 6.38
CA LEU A 143 -7.38 -12.70 7.83
C LEU A 143 -8.70 -12.15 8.41
N GLU A 144 -9.26 -11.10 7.82
CA GLU A 144 -10.58 -10.56 8.22
C GLU A 144 -11.73 -11.48 7.81
N VAL A 145 -11.55 -12.23 6.71
CA VAL A 145 -12.57 -13.09 6.10
C VAL A 145 -12.52 -14.51 6.67
N GLU A 146 -11.33 -15.08 6.83
CA GLU A 146 -11.09 -16.46 7.24
C GLU A 146 -10.49 -16.50 8.66
N SER A 147 -11.28 -16.87 9.67
CA SER A 147 -10.76 -16.98 11.04
C SER A 147 -10.09 -18.32 11.36
N ASP A 148 -10.35 -19.41 10.63
CA ASP A 148 -10.05 -20.74 11.19
C ASP A 148 -9.45 -21.84 10.29
N ASP A 149 -9.29 -21.72 8.95
CA ASP A 149 -9.02 -22.94 8.15
C ASP A 149 -7.99 -22.87 7.00
N LEU A 150 -6.86 -22.18 7.17
CA LEU A 150 -5.72 -22.37 6.25
C LEU A 150 -4.39 -22.48 6.98
N GLU A 151 -3.55 -23.40 6.48
CA GLU A 151 -2.17 -23.73 6.84
C GLU A 151 -1.29 -22.49 7.13
N HIS A 152 -1.50 -21.99 8.34
CA HIS A 152 -1.06 -20.71 8.87
C HIS A 152 0.48 -20.53 8.89
N PRO A 153 1.34 -21.54 9.16
CA PRO A 153 2.74 -21.27 9.45
C PRO A 153 3.63 -20.98 8.23
N VAL A 154 3.47 -21.71 7.12
CA VAL A 154 4.44 -21.64 6.00
C VAL A 154 4.25 -20.37 5.17
N MET A 155 3.01 -19.99 4.89
CA MET A 155 2.72 -18.75 4.18
C MET A 155 3.06 -17.53 5.05
N ILE A 156 2.77 -17.59 6.36
CA ILE A 156 3.18 -16.55 7.31
C ILE A 156 4.68 -16.46 7.46
N ASP A 157 5.41 -17.56 7.53
CA ASP A 157 6.86 -17.52 7.66
C ASP A 157 7.51 -17.01 6.36
N ARG A 158 6.99 -17.42 5.20
CA ARG A 158 7.35 -16.87 3.89
C ARG A 158 7.05 -15.38 3.80
N PHE A 159 5.85 -14.94 4.20
CA PHE A 159 5.43 -13.55 4.21
C PHE A 159 6.21 -12.72 5.24
N LYS A 160 6.45 -13.23 6.46
CA LYS A 160 7.31 -12.63 7.48
C LYS A 160 8.75 -12.50 7.00
N LYS A 161 9.28 -13.48 6.25
CA LYS A 161 10.60 -13.40 5.62
C LYS A 161 10.65 -12.33 4.53
N TYR A 162 9.58 -12.19 3.74
CA TYR A 162 9.44 -11.11 2.74
C TYR A 162 9.27 -9.73 3.36
N VAL A 163 8.36 -9.57 4.33
CA VAL A 163 8.19 -8.37 5.14
C VAL A 163 9.48 -8.05 5.86
N LYS A 164 10.21 -8.99 6.44
CA LYS A 164 11.52 -8.73 7.08
C LYS A 164 12.57 -8.25 6.06
N LYS A 165 12.58 -8.80 4.84
CA LYS A 165 13.44 -8.33 3.72
C LYS A 165 13.01 -6.95 3.18
N TYR A 166 11.73 -6.62 3.23
CA TYR A 166 11.17 -5.35 2.74
C TYR A 166 11.16 -4.26 3.82
N THR A 167 10.69 -4.53 5.04
CA THR A 167 10.83 -3.67 6.23
C THR A 167 12.28 -3.37 6.58
N SER A 168 13.24 -4.26 6.31
CA SER A 168 14.67 -3.89 6.41
C SER A 168 15.13 -2.89 5.35
N ARG A 169 14.34 -2.67 4.27
CA ARG A 169 14.47 -1.60 3.27
C ARG A 169 13.50 -0.41 3.49
N VAL A 170 12.42 -0.59 4.24
CA VAL A 170 11.35 0.42 4.46
C VAL A 170 11.43 1.11 5.83
N LYS A 171 12.23 0.59 6.77
CA LYS A 171 12.37 1.10 8.16
C LYS A 171 12.80 2.57 8.31
N HIS A 172 13.15 3.25 7.22
CA HIS A 172 13.81 4.55 7.24
C HIS A 172 12.93 5.70 6.71
N ARG A 173 11.69 5.46 6.23
CA ARG A 173 10.83 6.58 5.82
C ARG A 173 9.47 6.67 6.50
N GLN A 174 9.10 5.61 7.22
CA GLN A 174 7.77 5.43 7.78
C GLN A 174 7.79 5.39 9.31
N TYR A 175 6.76 5.95 9.93
CA TYR A 175 6.53 5.88 11.37
C TYR A 175 5.17 5.27 11.67
N TYR A 176 5.14 4.35 12.63
CA TYR A 176 3.93 3.77 13.18
C TYR A 176 3.62 4.45 14.51
N VAL A 177 2.63 5.32 14.52
CA VAL A 177 2.36 6.23 15.65
C VAL A 177 1.06 5.85 16.33
N ARG A 178 1.16 5.35 17.57
CA ARG A 178 0.01 5.08 18.43
C ARG A 178 -0.42 6.38 19.10
N ILE A 179 -1.71 6.64 19.09
CA ILE A 179 -2.33 7.86 19.58
C ILE A 179 -2.96 7.63 20.94
N SER A 180 -2.61 8.45 21.92
CA SER A 180 -3.06 8.28 23.31
C SER A 180 -4.49 8.76 23.56
N SER A 181 -5.00 9.70 22.75
CA SER A 181 -6.31 10.32 22.95
C SER A 181 -6.86 10.96 21.66
N ASN A 182 -8.17 11.22 21.63
CA ASN A 182 -8.78 11.96 20.53
C ASN A 182 -8.20 13.38 20.38
N GLU A 183 -7.82 14.04 21.47
CA GLU A 183 -7.16 15.35 21.41
C GLU A 183 -5.78 15.26 20.74
N ALA A 184 -4.98 14.25 21.13
CA ALA A 184 -3.67 13.99 20.51
C ALA A 184 -3.80 13.65 19.02
N LYS A 185 -4.86 12.92 18.64
CA LYS A 185 -5.20 12.61 17.24
C LYS A 185 -5.45 13.89 16.44
N LEU A 186 -6.30 14.79 16.94
CA LEU A 186 -6.59 16.05 16.27
C LEU A 186 -5.35 16.93 16.12
N LYS A 187 -4.51 17.00 17.16
CA LYS A 187 -3.22 17.72 17.11
C LYS A 187 -2.28 17.14 16.06
N LEU A 188 -2.14 15.82 15.98
CA LEU A 188 -1.30 15.17 15.00
C LEU A 188 -1.82 15.37 13.57
N ILE A 189 -3.12 15.19 13.34
CA ILE A 189 -3.73 15.42 12.02
C ILE A 189 -3.53 16.87 11.57
N LYS A 190 -3.72 17.83 12.48
CA LYS A 190 -3.47 19.25 12.20
C LYS A 190 -2.02 19.47 11.81
N PHE A 191 -1.07 18.98 12.61
CA PHE A 191 0.36 19.05 12.31
C PHE A 191 0.70 18.44 10.95
N LEU A 192 0.17 17.26 10.63
CA LEU A 192 0.43 16.59 9.35
C LEU A 192 -0.11 17.41 8.17
N LYS A 193 -1.33 17.96 8.28
CA LYS A 193 -1.93 18.82 7.25
C LYS A 193 -1.14 20.11 7.03
N GLU A 194 -0.71 20.77 8.11
CA GLU A 194 0.12 21.99 8.04
C GLU A 194 1.47 21.71 7.36
N ASN A 195 1.99 20.49 7.46
CA ASN A 195 3.21 20.05 6.79
C ASN A 195 2.98 19.42 5.40
N GLY A 196 1.78 19.57 4.84
CA GLY A 196 1.45 19.15 3.47
C GLY A 196 1.22 17.66 3.29
N PHE A 197 0.94 16.93 4.37
CA PHE A 197 0.61 15.51 4.27
C PHE A 197 -0.84 15.30 3.82
N LYS A 198 -1.05 14.24 3.03
CA LYS A 198 -2.36 13.80 2.54
C LYS A 198 -2.77 12.48 3.19
N SER A 199 -4.07 12.28 3.38
CA SER A 199 -4.61 11.03 3.93
C SER A 199 -5.73 10.49 3.07
N ASN A 200 -5.86 9.17 3.05
CA ASN A 200 -7.00 8.50 2.47
C ASN A 200 -8.07 8.13 3.52
N VAL A 201 -7.70 7.98 4.81
CA VAL A 201 -8.62 7.60 5.92
C VAL A 201 -8.11 8.06 7.30
N ASP A 202 -8.92 8.86 8.02
CA ASP A 202 -8.59 9.49 9.32
C ASP A 202 -9.30 8.83 10.54
N SER A 203 -9.76 7.58 10.46
CA SER A 203 -10.65 6.97 11.46
C SER A 203 -10.01 6.17 12.61
N GLY A 204 -8.68 6.00 12.68
CA GLY A 204 -8.01 5.14 13.66
C GLY A 204 -7.26 5.82 14.81
N LEU A 205 -6.66 5.01 15.70
CA LEU A 205 -5.75 5.40 16.80
C LEU A 205 -4.29 4.93 16.58
N LEU A 206 -4.01 4.27 15.46
CA LEU A 206 -2.65 3.94 15.01
C LEU A 206 -2.49 4.46 13.58
N PHE A 207 -1.43 5.23 13.37
CA PHE A 207 -1.16 5.92 12.11
C PHE A 207 0.12 5.39 11.48
N LEU A 208 0.05 5.04 10.20
CA LEU A 208 1.22 4.89 9.34
C LEU A 208 1.49 6.23 8.67
N ILE A 209 2.63 6.84 8.95
CA ILE A 209 3.05 8.14 8.39
C ILE A 209 4.27 7.93 7.51
N ASP A 210 4.18 8.24 6.22
CA ASP A 210 5.30 8.25 5.27
C ASP A 210 5.75 9.69 5.01
N VAL A 211 6.93 10.05 5.50
CA VAL A 211 7.45 11.43 5.41
C VAL A 211 7.88 11.80 4.00
N VAL A 212 8.42 10.85 3.24
CA VAL A 212 8.97 11.11 1.91
C VAL A 212 7.84 11.33 0.92
N ASP A 213 6.79 10.51 1.02
CA ASP A 213 5.60 10.64 0.16
C ASP A 213 4.59 11.65 0.73
N LYS A 214 4.83 12.17 1.94
CA LYS A 214 3.91 13.04 2.68
C LYS A 214 2.50 12.46 2.74
N THR A 215 2.39 11.20 3.18
CA THR A 215 1.09 10.54 3.36
C THR A 215 0.91 10.02 4.77
N TYR A 216 -0.33 9.90 5.22
CA TYR A 216 -0.66 9.18 6.44
C TYR A 216 -1.98 8.42 6.32
N ASN A 217 -2.09 7.26 6.99
CA ASN A 217 -3.32 6.48 7.01
C ASN A 217 -3.52 5.80 8.37
N SER A 218 -4.77 5.61 8.74
CA SER A 218 -5.15 4.78 9.89
C SER A 218 -4.91 3.30 9.61
N ILE A 219 -4.34 2.56 10.56
CA ILE A 219 -4.07 1.11 10.45
C ILE A 219 -4.53 0.37 11.73
N SER A 220 -4.84 -0.93 11.63
CA SER A 220 -5.14 -1.77 12.81
C SER A 220 -3.87 -2.11 13.60
N VAL A 221 -4.00 -2.28 14.92
CA VAL A 221 -2.90 -2.58 15.86
C VAL A 221 -2.22 -3.91 15.54
N ASP A 222 -2.94 -4.87 14.96
CA ASP A 222 -2.43 -6.21 14.63
C ASP A 222 -1.47 -6.23 13.43
N LYS A 223 -1.27 -5.08 12.76
CA LYS A 223 -0.50 -4.94 11.51
C LYS A 223 0.98 -4.61 11.73
N VAL A 224 1.45 -4.40 12.96
CA VAL A 224 2.82 -3.94 13.27
C VAL A 224 3.35 -4.67 14.51
N GLY A 225 4.56 -5.25 14.44
CA GLY A 225 5.19 -5.80 15.64
C GLY A 225 5.44 -4.70 16.68
N ASP A 226 5.07 -4.94 17.94
CA ASP A 226 5.07 -3.94 19.03
C ASP A 226 6.35 -3.10 19.16
N ARG A 227 7.50 -3.63 18.74
CA ARG A 227 8.81 -2.97 18.82
C ARG A 227 8.97 -1.76 17.90
N ASP A 228 8.17 -1.66 16.83
CA ASP A 228 8.28 -0.59 15.82
C ASP A 228 7.21 0.51 16.00
N ILE A 229 6.29 0.36 16.97
CA ILE A 229 5.26 1.36 17.31
C ILE A 229 5.84 2.41 18.28
N ILE A 230 5.67 3.68 17.95
CA ILE A 230 6.09 4.82 18.78
C ILE A 230 4.87 5.64 19.24
N SER A 231 5.01 6.36 20.35
CA SER A 231 4.03 7.36 20.77
C SER A 231 4.07 8.58 19.84
N GLU A 232 3.01 9.37 19.84
CA GLU A 232 2.96 10.69 19.19
C GLU A 232 4.08 11.61 19.70
N SER A 233 4.40 11.58 21.00
CA SER A 233 5.51 12.36 21.57
C SER A 233 6.84 11.96 20.93
N LYS A 234 7.09 10.66 20.83
CA LYS A 234 8.33 10.13 20.24
C LYS A 234 8.38 10.34 18.73
N PHE A 235 7.24 10.43 18.07
CA PHE A 235 7.15 10.88 16.68
C PHE A 235 7.58 12.34 16.56
N TYR A 236 7.05 13.24 17.39
CA TYR A 236 7.45 14.66 17.39
C TYR A 236 8.94 14.85 17.68
N ASP A 237 9.53 14.05 18.57
CA ASP A 237 10.98 14.05 18.82
C ASP A 237 11.75 13.65 17.55
N LYS A 238 11.29 12.62 16.83
CA LYS A 238 11.94 12.14 15.61
C LYS A 238 11.83 13.08 14.43
N VAL A 239 10.75 13.86 14.35
CA VAL A 239 10.56 14.89 13.32
C VAL A 239 10.98 16.28 13.80
N ASN A 240 11.72 16.35 14.91
CA ASN A 240 12.35 17.57 15.39
C ASN A 240 11.34 18.71 15.65
N TYR A 241 10.20 18.40 16.28
CA TYR A 241 9.11 19.38 16.49
C TYR A 241 9.05 19.99 17.90
N TYR A 242 9.57 19.33 18.95
CA TYR A 242 9.52 19.85 20.33
C TYR A 242 10.85 19.81 21.12
N PRO A 243 11.97 20.36 20.63
CA PRO A 243 13.11 20.65 21.47
C PRO A 243 12.78 21.86 22.36
N ARG A 244 12.09 21.61 23.48
CA ARG A 244 11.97 22.56 24.61
C ARG A 244 11.33 23.93 24.29
N GLY A 245 10.47 24.03 23.28
CA GLY A 245 9.65 25.21 22.99
C GLY A 245 10.33 26.36 22.23
N GLN A 246 11.48 26.12 21.61
CA GLN A 246 12.26 27.15 20.89
C GLN A 246 12.08 27.12 19.36
N ILE A 247 11.22 26.23 18.84
CA ILE A 247 10.99 26.11 17.40
C ILE A 247 9.98 27.13 16.93
N VAL A 248 10.34 27.81 15.85
CA VAL A 248 9.45 28.76 15.16
C VAL A 248 9.55 28.60 13.65
N HIS A 249 8.43 28.81 12.96
CA HIS A 249 8.42 28.85 11.50
C HIS A 249 9.05 30.16 11.01
N ARG A 250 10.01 30.09 10.10
CA ARG A 250 10.71 31.26 9.53
C ARG A 250 10.96 31.07 8.04
N GLN A 251 11.19 32.20 7.38
CA GLN A 251 11.85 32.28 6.09
C GLN A 251 13.26 32.83 6.31
N LEU A 252 14.26 32.09 5.85
CA LEU A 252 15.67 32.48 5.89
C LEU A 252 16.09 32.90 4.49
N HIS A 253 16.84 33.98 4.41
CA HIS A 253 17.32 34.56 3.16
C HIS A 253 18.85 34.61 3.16
N ASP A 254 19.48 34.53 1.99
CA ASP A 254 20.92 34.75 1.84
C ASP A 254 21.29 36.25 1.88
N GLU A 255 22.58 36.55 1.73
CA GLU A 255 23.12 37.93 1.73
C GLU A 255 22.53 38.80 0.60
N ASP A 256 22.11 38.18 -0.50
CA ASP A 256 21.51 38.83 -1.66
C ASP A 256 19.97 38.99 -1.50
N GLY A 257 19.41 38.49 -0.40
CA GLY A 257 17.97 38.56 -0.09
C GLY A 257 17.13 37.46 -0.74
N ASN A 258 17.73 36.44 -1.35
CA ASN A 258 17.00 35.31 -1.93
C ASN A 258 16.54 34.35 -0.84
N LEU A 259 15.32 33.82 -0.96
CA LEU A 259 14.80 32.82 -0.03
C LEU A 259 15.61 31.52 -0.17
N VAL A 260 16.29 31.11 0.89
CA VAL A 260 17.09 29.86 0.91
C VAL A 260 16.44 28.76 1.73
N TYR A 261 15.54 29.10 2.65
CA TYR A 261 14.81 28.13 3.46
C TYR A 261 13.46 28.68 3.95
N GLU A 262 12.43 27.86 3.91
CA GLU A 262 11.17 28.08 4.63
C GLU A 262 10.85 26.84 5.48
N GLY A 263 10.47 27.05 6.73
CA GLY A 263 10.10 25.94 7.61
C GLY A 263 10.37 26.21 9.08
N TYR A 264 10.37 25.15 9.86
CA TYR A 264 10.73 25.21 11.27
C TYR A 264 12.22 25.50 11.46
N THR A 265 12.53 26.31 12.47
CA THR A 265 13.91 26.70 12.80
C THR A 265 14.17 26.58 14.29
N LEU A 266 15.40 26.20 14.64
CA LEU A 266 15.94 26.26 15.99
C LEU A 266 17.12 27.25 15.96
N ASN A 267 17.03 28.34 16.73
CA ASN A 267 18.05 29.39 16.76
C ASN A 267 18.47 29.89 15.36
N TYR A 268 17.49 30.16 14.49
CA TYR A 268 17.68 30.65 13.10
C TYR A 268 18.32 29.66 12.13
N SER A 269 18.60 28.42 12.54
CA SER A 269 18.98 27.34 11.62
C SER A 269 17.81 26.43 11.28
N PRO A 270 17.78 25.84 10.07
CA PRO A 270 16.79 24.82 9.70
C PRO A 270 16.69 23.69 10.71
N TYR A 271 15.47 23.37 11.16
CA TYR A 271 15.25 22.32 12.14
C TYR A 271 13.79 21.86 12.14
N GLY A 272 13.52 20.58 11.92
CA GLY A 272 12.18 20.05 11.70
C GLY A 272 11.77 20.12 10.23
N PHE A 273 10.47 20.10 9.96
CA PHE A 273 9.97 20.17 8.58
C PHE A 273 10.29 21.51 7.91
N GLY A 274 10.74 21.45 6.66
CA GLY A 274 10.92 22.62 5.83
C GLY A 274 11.31 22.30 4.41
N LYS A 275 11.60 23.37 3.66
CA LYS A 275 12.08 23.35 2.29
C LYS A 275 13.27 24.28 2.17
N ALA A 276 14.30 23.82 1.48
CA ALA A 276 15.44 24.62 1.10
C ALA A 276 15.42 24.86 -0.41
N TYR A 277 15.94 26.00 -0.84
CA TYR A 277 15.87 26.45 -2.23
C TYR A 277 17.24 26.76 -2.78
N PHE A 278 17.41 26.55 -4.08
CA PHE A 278 18.52 27.09 -4.84
C PHE A 278 18.41 28.61 -4.95
N ALA A 279 19.51 29.29 -5.29
CA ALA A 279 19.53 30.75 -5.44
C ALA A 279 18.57 31.27 -6.54
N ASN A 280 18.22 30.42 -7.51
CA ASN A 280 17.24 30.74 -8.54
C ASN A 280 15.77 30.57 -8.07
N GLY A 281 15.55 30.18 -6.81
CA GLY A 281 14.23 29.94 -6.22
C GLY A 281 13.69 28.52 -6.42
N ASP A 282 14.38 27.65 -7.16
CA ASP A 282 13.93 26.26 -7.35
C ASP A 282 14.12 25.42 -6.09
N LEU A 283 13.25 24.42 -5.90
CA LEU A 283 13.30 23.55 -4.74
C LEU A 283 14.60 22.72 -4.75
N TYR A 284 15.41 22.88 -3.71
CA TYR A 284 16.63 22.09 -3.53
C TYR A 284 16.36 20.84 -2.69
N ARG A 285 15.74 21.01 -1.53
CA ARG A 285 15.45 19.90 -0.59
C ARG A 285 14.14 20.14 0.12
N GLU A 286 13.45 19.07 0.47
CA GLU A 286 12.30 19.14 1.36
C GLU A 286 12.26 17.93 2.29
N GLY A 287 11.83 18.14 3.52
CA GLY A 287 11.73 17.06 4.51
C GLY A 287 12.05 17.53 5.91
N ILE A 288 12.60 16.64 6.72
CA ILE A 288 13.00 16.87 8.11
C ILE A 288 14.46 17.27 8.15
N PHE A 289 14.71 18.43 8.75
CA PHE A 289 16.03 18.99 9.00
C PHE A 289 16.42 18.79 10.46
N ASP A 290 17.72 18.59 10.69
CA ASP A 290 18.36 18.63 11.99
C ASP A 290 19.48 19.68 11.94
N ILE A 291 20.18 19.88 13.05
CA ILE A 291 21.24 20.89 13.18
C ILE A 291 22.35 20.78 12.13
N LYS A 292 22.55 19.62 11.49
CA LYS A 292 23.53 19.41 10.40
C LYS A 292 22.93 19.38 8.99
N GLY A 293 21.65 19.72 8.86
CA GLY A 293 20.89 19.68 7.62
C GLY A 293 19.88 18.54 7.55
N ILE A 294 19.42 18.23 6.34
CA ILE A 294 18.37 17.23 6.12
C ILE A 294 18.76 15.86 6.70
N VAL A 295 17.79 15.19 7.32
CA VAL A 295 17.91 13.82 7.85
C VAL A 295 16.95 12.85 7.18
N GLN A 296 15.86 13.35 6.59
CA GLN A 296 14.88 12.53 5.88
C GLN A 296 14.06 13.38 4.92
N GLY A 297 13.81 12.91 3.69
CA GLY A 297 13.07 13.67 2.68
C GLY A 297 13.58 13.49 1.26
N LYS A 298 13.47 14.54 0.45
CA LYS A 298 13.83 14.58 -0.97
C LYS A 298 14.87 15.66 -1.25
N GLU A 299 15.70 15.41 -2.24
CA GLU A 299 16.66 16.34 -2.82
C GLU A 299 16.51 16.35 -4.33
N TYR A 300 16.64 17.52 -4.93
CA TYR A 300 16.42 17.77 -6.36
C TYR A 300 17.66 18.39 -7.00
N TYR A 301 17.84 18.14 -8.29
CA TYR A 301 18.77 18.88 -9.14
C TYR A 301 18.24 20.30 -9.42
N PRO A 302 19.10 21.26 -9.85
CA PRO A 302 18.63 22.58 -10.31
C PRO A 302 17.63 22.52 -11.46
N SER A 303 17.63 21.42 -12.23
CA SER A 303 16.62 21.15 -13.27
C SER A 303 15.22 20.81 -12.71
N GLY A 304 15.09 20.65 -11.39
CA GLY A 304 13.89 20.14 -10.72
C GLY A 304 13.77 18.62 -10.70
N GLN A 305 14.66 17.90 -11.39
CA GLN A 305 14.66 16.44 -11.39
C GLN A 305 14.99 15.89 -10.00
N LEU A 306 14.26 14.87 -9.54
CA LEU A 306 14.56 14.20 -8.27
C LEU A 306 15.98 13.61 -8.33
N ARG A 307 16.81 13.94 -7.34
CA ARG A 307 18.18 13.44 -7.19
C ARG A 307 18.25 12.31 -6.17
N PHE A 308 17.56 12.48 -5.05
CA PHE A 308 17.54 11.49 -3.99
C PHE A 308 16.26 11.57 -3.17
N GLU A 309 15.75 10.41 -2.75
CA GLU A 309 14.70 10.30 -1.74
C GLU A 309 15.09 9.26 -0.69
N GLY A 310 14.96 9.59 0.60
CA GLY A 310 15.29 8.66 1.69
C GLY A 310 15.81 9.34 2.95
N GLN A 311 16.78 8.70 3.60
CA GLN A 311 17.41 9.17 4.83
C GLN A 311 18.87 9.57 4.64
N TRP A 312 19.23 10.58 5.41
CA TRP A 312 20.61 10.96 5.67
C TRP A 312 20.95 10.66 7.12
N CYS A 313 22.14 10.12 7.34
CA CYS A 313 22.61 9.79 8.67
C CYS A 313 23.60 10.83 9.17
N LEU A 314 23.50 11.15 10.47
CA LEU A 314 24.39 12.08 11.15
C LEU A 314 25.83 11.57 11.09
N THR A 315 26.69 12.35 10.46
CA THR A 315 28.11 12.04 10.43
C THR A 315 28.73 12.50 11.75
N ARG A 316 29.25 11.54 12.55
CA ARG A 316 30.15 11.78 13.71
C ARG A 316 31.49 12.40 13.28
N GLY A 317 31.50 13.67 12.85
CA GLY A 317 32.70 14.40 12.42
C GLY A 317 32.36 15.65 11.58
N TYR A 318 33.40 16.24 10.98
CA TYR A 318 33.28 17.38 10.07
C TYR A 318 32.61 16.98 8.74
N GLY A 319 31.72 17.84 8.23
CA GLY A 319 30.97 17.63 6.99
C GLY A 319 29.46 17.44 7.19
N PRO A 320 28.70 17.41 6.09
CA PRO A 320 27.23 17.32 6.13
C PRO A 320 26.75 15.91 6.50
N ASN A 321 25.44 15.79 6.71
CA ASN A 321 24.79 14.48 6.72
C ASN A 321 24.96 13.80 5.35
N ALA A 322 25.16 12.48 5.35
CA ALA A 322 25.34 11.69 4.14
C ALA A 322 24.16 10.74 3.93
N PRO A 323 23.72 10.48 2.67
CA PRO A 323 22.73 9.46 2.38
C PRO A 323 23.11 8.13 3.03
N CYS A 324 22.16 7.46 3.68
CA CYS A 324 22.40 6.16 4.31
C CYS A 324 21.41 5.07 3.88
N ASP A 325 20.20 5.42 3.47
CA ASP A 325 19.24 4.49 2.88
C ASP A 325 18.25 5.27 2.02
N GLY A 326 17.98 4.82 0.79
CA GLY A 326 17.08 5.53 -0.12
C GLY A 326 17.28 5.16 -1.58
N LYS A 327 16.72 6.00 -2.46
CA LYS A 327 16.89 5.90 -3.91
C LYS A 327 17.62 7.12 -4.43
N ALA A 328 18.63 6.89 -5.27
CA ALA A 328 19.36 7.94 -5.98
C ALA A 328 19.05 7.86 -7.46
N TYR A 329 18.98 9.03 -8.09
CA TYR A 329 18.57 9.21 -9.47
C TYR A 329 19.58 10.09 -10.20
N GLY A 330 19.68 9.88 -11.51
CA GLY A 330 20.42 10.75 -12.42
C GLY A 330 19.62 11.99 -12.80
N GLU A 331 20.29 12.95 -13.42
CA GLU A 331 19.66 14.19 -13.89
C GLU A 331 18.70 13.97 -15.08
N ASN A 332 18.83 12.82 -15.76
CA ASN A 332 17.87 12.31 -16.74
C ASN A 332 16.67 11.59 -16.10
N GLY A 333 16.65 11.44 -14.77
CA GLY A 333 15.59 10.77 -14.00
C GLY A 333 15.74 9.26 -13.85
N GLU A 334 16.80 8.66 -14.39
CA GLU A 334 17.03 7.22 -14.25
C GLU A 334 17.40 6.84 -12.81
N LEU A 335 16.89 5.71 -12.33
CA LEU A 335 17.26 5.16 -11.03
C LEU A 335 18.70 4.63 -11.07
N ILE A 336 19.62 5.31 -10.37
CA ILE A 336 21.02 4.92 -10.27
C ILE A 336 21.23 3.86 -9.19
N TYR A 337 20.52 4.00 -8.06
CA TYR A 337 20.71 3.12 -6.91
C TYR A 337 19.50 3.09 -6.00
N SER A 338 19.28 1.95 -5.34
CA SER A 338 18.25 1.78 -4.32
C SER A 338 18.74 0.89 -3.19
N GLY A 339 18.67 1.40 -1.96
CA GLY A 339 19.00 0.68 -0.73
C GLY A 339 20.03 1.41 0.14
N LYS A 340 20.77 0.65 0.94
CA LYS A 340 21.73 1.20 1.91
C LYS A 340 22.96 1.77 1.24
N PHE A 341 23.33 2.98 1.62
CA PHE A 341 24.56 3.64 1.17
C PHE A 341 25.71 3.27 2.09
N GLU A 342 26.87 3.04 1.51
CA GLU A 342 28.10 2.77 2.26
C GLU A 342 28.95 4.03 2.27
N ILE A 343 29.27 4.53 3.46
CA ILE A 343 30.03 5.76 3.66
C ILE A 343 31.39 5.42 4.29
N LYS A 344 32.46 5.90 3.67
CA LYS A 344 33.82 5.88 4.24
C LYS A 344 34.24 7.30 4.60
N ARG A 345 35.14 7.45 5.57
CA ARG A 345 35.74 8.74 5.92
C ARG A 345 37.12 8.91 5.31
N GLY A 346 37.40 10.11 4.84
CA GLY A 346 38.75 10.54 4.47
C GLY A 346 39.59 10.87 5.71
N GLY A 347 40.87 11.21 5.51
CA GLY A 347 41.81 11.50 6.61
C GLY A 347 41.38 12.66 7.53
N VAL A 348 40.61 13.62 7.01
CA VAL A 348 40.06 14.77 7.78
C VAL A 348 38.63 14.52 8.31
N GLY A 349 38.12 13.30 8.21
CA GLY A 349 36.79 12.93 8.69
C GLY A 349 35.62 13.24 7.75
N TRP A 350 35.87 13.88 6.60
CA TRP A 350 34.85 14.17 5.58
C TRP A 350 34.22 12.88 5.03
N PRO A 351 32.88 12.79 4.93
CA PRO A 351 32.20 11.60 4.44
C PRO A 351 32.34 11.44 2.92
N MET A 352 32.51 10.21 2.47
CA MET A 352 32.60 9.85 1.05
C MET A 352 31.73 8.63 0.77
N ILE A 353 30.88 8.75 -0.26
CA ILE A 353 30.00 7.67 -0.70
C ILE A 353 30.83 6.63 -1.44
N GLN A 354 30.92 5.43 -0.88
CA GLN A 354 31.56 4.26 -1.51
C GLN A 354 30.56 3.50 -2.38
N LYS A 355 29.29 3.43 -1.93
CA LYS A 355 28.21 2.74 -2.63
C LYS A 355 26.95 3.61 -2.64
N PRO A 356 26.40 3.94 -3.83
CA PRO A 356 26.92 3.62 -5.16
C PRO A 356 28.19 4.43 -5.48
N LYS A 357 29.13 3.82 -6.19
CA LYS A 357 30.40 4.48 -6.55
C LYS A 357 30.13 5.64 -7.52
N GLY A 358 30.71 6.81 -7.24
CA GLY A 358 30.62 7.98 -8.11
C GLY A 358 29.39 8.86 -7.88
N PHE A 359 28.47 8.50 -6.97
CA PHE A 359 27.40 9.41 -6.58
C PHE A 359 27.95 10.52 -5.68
N PRO A 360 27.83 11.80 -6.08
CA PRO A 360 28.43 12.89 -5.32
C PRO A 360 27.73 13.06 -3.97
N LEU A 361 28.48 13.39 -2.93
CA LEU A 361 27.88 13.68 -1.62
C LEU A 361 27.00 14.94 -1.68
N GLU A 362 27.50 15.97 -2.36
CA GLU A 362 26.85 17.28 -2.45
C GLU A 362 26.80 17.78 -3.89
N GLN A 363 25.85 18.66 -4.15
CA GLN A 363 25.72 19.33 -5.44
C GLN A 363 26.62 20.56 -5.52
N LYS A 364 27.18 20.84 -6.70
CA LYS A 364 28.04 22.01 -6.92
C LYS A 364 27.31 23.33 -6.70
N GLN A 365 26.02 23.40 -7.06
CA GLN A 365 25.18 24.60 -6.96
C GLN A 365 24.33 24.61 -5.67
N ARG A 366 24.72 23.88 -4.62
CA ARG A 366 23.95 23.87 -3.36
C ARG A 366 23.83 25.29 -2.77
N PRO A 367 22.68 25.66 -2.19
CA PRO A 367 22.56 26.91 -1.46
C PRO A 367 23.50 26.92 -0.24
N LYS A 368 24.03 28.10 0.08
CA LYS A 368 24.73 28.34 1.34
C LYS A 368 23.68 28.57 2.41
N ILE A 369 23.53 27.60 3.32
CA ILE A 369 22.62 27.68 4.45
C ILE A 369 23.45 27.42 5.69
N ASP A 370 23.38 28.34 6.66
CA ASP A 370 24.10 28.19 7.91
C ASP A 370 23.38 27.21 8.83
N TYR A 371 24.02 26.05 8.99
CA TYR A 371 23.66 25.01 9.93
C TYR A 371 24.57 25.15 11.16
N TYR A 372 23.98 25.08 12.36
CA TYR A 372 24.63 25.38 13.64
C TYR A 372 25.72 24.36 14.06
#